data_AF-A0ABD2I040-F1
#
_entry.id   AF-A0ABD2I040-F1
#
_cell.length_a   1.000
_cell.length_b   1.000
_cell.length_c   1.000
_cell.angle_alpha   90.00
_cell.angle_beta   90.00
_cell.angle_gamma   90.00
#
_symmetry.space_group_name_H-M   'P 1'
#
loop_
_entity.id
_entity.type
_entity.pdbx_description
1 polymer ?
#
loop_
_entity_poly.entity_id
_entity_poly.type
_entity_poly.pdbx_seq_one_letter_code
_entity_poly.pdbx_strand_id
1 'polypeptide(L)'
;MAIVRRKDKRRNSGGQLASLVSAASCETVPCRKPSPISRSANFVRPKNAGGTASSRLLFLSFALSLFLTFLCLADARKNNHHYKVTAAEDPVVVHHEKTAASHKQSAAKSAASSPAPEAKGQRNAQRQQQHQQQHNKQQQQQQQIDSEFSIEDVDEEQIDEILRDTAKNLVVFFYDGRAKCPQCGTALSEVEEIDDDIEATGYIEVVKTDDRRVARECGVSTFPALVYFRRNKPILYDGDFGDSTIVLRWLRAHDEVATWDLTDDNFEWRTDSHSPDEGALDWLVMFYDSEELDCNAFVAMFETVAHKLRGLVHTGKVDSSVSDDVTERFRIDESQCPTFLLFHRGKFFRYNEPAKDVRGLTAFALHKYKEQRGHRVPEPPTALEHFYEHVKERMGDAIEDNQTLTAICVGGAIVIIGIFLLIKAYRIRKDQQMVANGKKGS
;
A
#
# COMPACT_ATOMS: atom_id res chain seq x y z
N MET A 1 47.79 42.17 -35.17
CA MET A 1 46.84 42.99 -34.40
C MET A 1 46.21 42.07 -33.35
N ALA A 2 46.79 41.88 -32.15
CA ALA A 2 46.79 42.80 -31.00
C ALA A 2 45.32 43.06 -30.54
N ILE A 3 44.86 42.81 -29.30
CA ILE A 3 45.48 42.98 -27.98
C ILE A 3 44.72 42.13 -26.92
N VAL A 4 45.50 41.49 -26.05
CA VAL A 4 45.19 40.91 -24.72
C VAL A 4 44.89 42.01 -23.70
N ARG A 5 43.97 41.81 -22.75
CA ARG A 5 44.14 42.40 -21.39
C ARG A 5 43.43 41.65 -20.27
N ARG A 6 44.25 40.96 -19.47
CA ARG A 6 44.08 40.68 -18.04
C ARG A 6 43.96 41.99 -17.23
N LYS A 7 43.33 41.92 -16.05
CA LYS A 7 43.98 42.41 -14.81
C LYS A 7 43.33 41.88 -13.52
N ASP A 8 44.16 41.20 -12.74
CA ASP A 8 44.11 41.04 -11.28
C ASP A 8 43.98 42.39 -10.53
N LYS A 9 43.46 42.39 -9.29
CA LYS A 9 44.29 42.58 -8.07
C LYS A 9 43.55 42.42 -6.73
N ARG A 10 44.27 41.75 -5.82
CA ARG A 10 44.10 41.48 -4.37
C ARG A 10 43.89 42.68 -3.42
N ARG A 11 43.26 42.41 -2.26
CA ARG A 11 43.64 42.73 -0.84
C ARG A 11 42.45 42.30 0.05
N ASN A 12 42.50 41.45 1.08
CA ASN A 12 43.36 41.19 2.26
C ASN A 12 43.39 42.27 3.35
N SER A 13 42.60 42.04 4.42
CA SER A 13 42.73 42.48 5.83
C SER A 13 41.48 41.92 6.56
N GLY A 14 41.50 41.17 7.66
CA GLY A 14 42.40 41.15 8.82
C GLY A 14 41.70 41.81 10.02
N GLY A 15 41.36 41.01 11.06
CA GLY A 15 40.75 41.44 12.34
C GLY A 15 39.50 40.61 12.68
N GLN A 16 39.51 39.49 13.41
CA GLN A 16 39.93 39.16 14.79
C GLN A 16 39.10 39.82 15.93
N LEU A 17 38.42 38.93 16.67
CA LEU A 17 38.21 38.84 18.13
C LEU A 17 37.21 39.75 18.87
N ALA A 18 36.16 39.12 19.43
CA ALA A 18 35.79 39.05 20.86
C ALA A 18 34.39 38.40 20.97
N SER A 19 34.24 37.14 21.40
CA SER A 19 34.12 36.70 22.79
C SER A 19 33.30 37.65 23.67
N LEU A 20 32.05 37.28 23.94
CA LEU A 20 31.37 37.59 25.20
C LEU A 20 30.54 36.39 25.63
N VAL A 21 31.12 35.65 26.58
CA VAL A 21 30.45 34.74 27.50
C VAL A 21 29.55 35.58 28.41
N SER A 22 28.29 35.18 28.59
CA SER A 22 27.55 35.49 29.81
C SER A 22 26.65 34.33 30.18
N ALA A 23 27.10 33.57 31.18
CA ALA A 23 26.30 32.62 31.93
C ALA A 23 25.50 33.37 33.00
N ALA A 24 24.20 33.07 33.09
CA ALA A 24 23.33 33.23 34.25
C ALA A 24 21.97 32.62 33.85
N SER A 25 21.17 31.98 34.68
CA SER A 25 21.32 31.36 35.99
C SER A 25 20.09 30.46 36.10
N CYS A 26 20.26 29.34 36.79
CA CYS A 26 19.21 28.41 37.14
C CYS A 26 18.23 29.10 38.11
N GLU A 27 16.96 29.25 37.74
CA GLU A 27 15.88 29.45 38.71
C GLU A 27 14.77 28.42 38.50
N THR A 28 14.75 27.50 39.45
CA THR A 28 13.69 26.55 39.77
C THR A 28 12.39 27.26 40.13
N VAL A 29 11.30 26.95 39.44
CA VAL A 29 9.93 27.27 39.89
C VAL A 29 9.24 25.99 40.36
N PRO A 30 8.68 25.94 41.59
CA PRO A 30 8.21 24.71 42.21
C PRO A 30 6.80 24.31 41.78
N CYS A 31 6.60 23.00 41.66
CA CYS A 31 5.31 22.32 41.58
C CYS A 31 4.36 22.74 42.71
N ARG A 32 3.18 23.24 42.36
CA ARG A 32 2.03 23.34 43.28
C ARG A 32 1.19 22.07 43.20
N LYS A 33 1.20 21.27 44.27
CA LYS A 33 0.21 20.21 44.51
C LYS A 33 -1.17 20.82 44.82
N PRO A 34 -2.27 20.15 44.45
CA PRO A 34 -3.62 20.59 44.78
C PRO A 34 -3.94 20.24 46.24
N SER A 35 -4.61 21.15 46.96
CA SER A 35 -5.19 20.90 48.28
C SER A 35 -6.72 20.75 48.14
N PRO A 36 -7.36 19.87 48.93
CA PRO A 36 -8.75 19.50 48.77
C PRO A 36 -9.67 20.49 49.49
N ILE A 37 -10.79 20.87 48.86
CA ILE A 37 -11.88 21.55 49.56
C ILE A 37 -13.12 20.67 49.50
N SER A 38 -13.50 20.22 50.69
CA SER A 38 -14.74 19.52 51.00
C SER A 38 -15.83 20.52 51.36
N ARG A 39 -17.02 20.28 50.80
CA ARG A 39 -18.39 20.54 51.31
C ARG A 39 -18.76 21.98 51.71
N SER A 40 -19.77 22.51 51.02
CA SER A 40 -21.06 22.81 51.66
C SER A 40 -22.17 22.94 50.62
N ALA A 41 -23.27 22.23 50.88
CA ALA A 41 -24.49 22.28 50.11
C ALA A 41 -25.23 23.59 50.40
N ASN A 42 -25.67 24.28 49.33
CA ASN A 42 -26.80 25.19 49.41
C ASN A 42 -27.82 24.81 48.34
N PHE A 43 -28.89 24.22 48.84
CA PHE A 43 -30.10 23.85 48.14
C PHE A 43 -30.87 25.12 47.75
N VAL A 44 -30.90 25.43 46.46
CA VAL A 44 -31.84 26.41 45.88
C VAL A 44 -32.57 25.72 44.74
N ARG A 45 -33.88 25.51 44.92
CA ARG A 45 -34.80 25.00 43.89
C ARG A 45 -34.88 25.97 42.70
N PRO A 46 -34.74 25.51 41.45
CA PRO A 46 -35.41 26.12 40.32
C PRO A 46 -36.74 25.41 40.04
N LYS A 47 -37.73 26.24 39.72
CA LYS A 47 -39.10 25.89 39.38
C LYS A 47 -39.17 25.11 38.06
N ASN A 48 -40.14 24.21 37.98
CA ASN A 48 -40.62 23.57 36.75
C ASN A 48 -40.85 24.60 35.63
N ALA A 49 -40.24 24.36 34.47
CA ALA A 49 -40.62 24.96 33.20
C ALA A 49 -40.67 23.85 32.14
N GLY A 50 -41.69 23.92 31.28
CA GLY A 50 -42.26 22.80 30.54
C GLY A 50 -41.37 22.17 29.47
N GLY A 51 -41.49 20.86 29.35
CA GLY A 51 -40.99 20.10 28.22
C GLY A 51 -41.82 20.36 26.96
N THR A 52 -41.16 20.85 25.92
CA THR A 52 -41.72 20.94 24.57
C THR A 52 -40.74 20.37 23.56
N ALA A 53 -41.26 19.46 22.73
CA ALA A 53 -40.84 19.20 21.36
C ALA A 53 -39.54 18.44 21.03
N SER A 54 -38.90 17.69 21.94
CA SER A 54 -37.76 16.83 21.55
C SER A 54 -38.08 15.34 21.38
N SER A 55 -39.26 14.87 21.80
CA SER A 55 -39.63 13.45 21.73
C SER A 55 -40.40 13.05 20.47
N ARG A 56 -40.69 14.00 19.55
CA ARG A 56 -41.50 13.71 18.34
C ARG A 56 -40.68 13.52 17.06
N LEU A 57 -39.44 13.98 17.01
CA LEU A 57 -38.54 13.74 15.86
C LEU A 57 -37.91 12.34 15.87
N LEU A 58 -37.67 11.76 17.06
CA LEU A 58 -37.06 10.42 17.18
C LEU A 58 -37.99 9.29 16.70
N PHE A 59 -39.32 9.46 16.81
CA PHE A 59 -40.28 8.46 16.33
C PHE A 59 -40.50 8.48 14.81
N LEU A 60 -40.30 9.63 14.15
CA LEU A 60 -40.37 9.73 12.69
C LEU A 60 -39.13 9.11 12.01
N SER A 61 -37.95 9.25 12.63
CA SER A 61 -36.71 8.61 12.16
C SER A 61 -36.76 7.08 12.25
N PHE A 62 -37.36 6.52 13.32
CA PHE A 62 -37.50 5.08 13.48
C PHE A 62 -38.54 4.47 12.52
N ALA A 63 -39.62 5.20 12.23
CA ALA A 63 -40.66 4.73 11.31
C ALA A 63 -40.18 4.72 9.85
N LEU A 64 -39.34 5.69 9.44
CA LEU A 64 -38.77 5.73 8.10
C LEU A 64 -37.69 4.65 7.89
N SER A 65 -36.88 4.39 8.92
CA SER A 65 -35.90 3.29 8.94
C SER A 65 -36.58 1.92 8.85
N LEU A 66 -37.68 1.69 9.60
CA LEU A 66 -38.42 0.44 9.51
C LEU A 66 -39.06 0.24 8.12
N PHE A 67 -39.55 1.30 7.49
CA PHE A 67 -40.19 1.21 6.18
C PHE A 67 -39.19 0.90 5.05
N LEU A 68 -37.98 1.47 5.12
CA LEU A 68 -36.89 1.18 4.16
C LEU A 68 -36.34 -0.25 4.33
N THR A 69 -36.23 -0.76 5.56
CA THR A 69 -35.82 -2.17 5.79
C THR A 69 -36.85 -3.19 5.27
N PHE A 70 -38.15 -2.86 5.34
CA PHE A 70 -39.20 -3.72 4.78
C PHE A 70 -39.20 -3.78 3.24
N LEU A 71 -38.78 -2.70 2.56
CA LEU A 71 -38.63 -2.68 1.10
C LEU A 71 -37.44 -3.53 0.64
N CYS A 72 -36.32 -3.55 1.38
CA CYS A 72 -35.19 -4.44 1.09
C CYS A 72 -35.52 -5.94 1.30
N LEU A 73 -36.32 -6.28 2.32
CA LEU A 73 -36.72 -7.68 2.55
C LEU A 73 -37.75 -8.21 1.54
N ALA A 74 -38.50 -7.33 0.87
CA ALA A 74 -39.45 -7.73 -0.17
C ALA A 74 -38.74 -8.13 -1.48
N ASP A 75 -37.58 -7.55 -1.76
CA ASP A 75 -36.80 -7.82 -2.98
C ASP A 75 -35.90 -9.06 -2.84
N ALA A 76 -35.44 -9.36 -1.62
CA ALA A 76 -34.64 -10.56 -1.31
C ALA A 76 -35.42 -11.89 -1.39
N ARG A 77 -36.73 -11.88 -1.71
CA ARG A 77 -37.58 -13.08 -1.72
C ARG A 77 -37.87 -13.66 -3.10
N LYS A 78 -37.26 -13.13 -4.18
CA LYS A 78 -37.58 -13.58 -5.55
C LYS A 78 -36.49 -14.38 -6.29
N ASN A 79 -35.27 -14.49 -5.76
CA ASN A 79 -34.22 -15.32 -6.37
C ASN A 79 -33.68 -16.35 -5.37
N ASN A 80 -34.33 -17.51 -5.28
CA ASN A 80 -33.66 -18.71 -4.77
C ASN A 80 -34.41 -19.98 -5.20
N HIS A 81 -33.78 -20.75 -6.10
CA HIS A 81 -33.84 -22.20 -6.35
C HIS A 81 -33.29 -22.41 -7.78
N HIS A 82 -32.39 -23.33 -8.12
CA HIS A 82 -32.22 -24.71 -7.64
C HIS A 82 -30.90 -25.25 -8.23
N TYR A 83 -29.95 -25.77 -7.45
CA TYR A 83 -28.94 -26.71 -7.96
C TYR A 83 -28.91 -27.95 -7.07
N LYS A 84 -29.19 -29.11 -7.70
CA LYS A 84 -29.27 -30.42 -7.05
C LYS A 84 -27.87 -31.00 -6.96
N VAL A 85 -27.48 -31.38 -5.74
CA VAL A 85 -26.37 -32.29 -5.45
C VAL A 85 -26.85 -33.72 -5.71
N THR A 86 -26.09 -34.49 -6.48
CA THR A 86 -26.18 -35.94 -6.50
C THR A 86 -24.81 -36.52 -6.17
N ALA A 87 -24.76 -37.29 -5.10
CA ALA A 87 -23.66 -38.15 -4.72
C ALA A 87 -23.69 -39.43 -5.58
N ALA A 88 -22.52 -39.97 -5.90
CA ALA A 88 -22.31 -41.39 -6.15
C ALA A 88 -20.85 -41.75 -5.89
N GLU A 89 -20.65 -42.97 -5.41
CA GLU A 89 -19.51 -43.51 -4.67
C GLU A 89 -18.33 -43.97 -5.56
N ASP A 90 -17.16 -44.05 -4.92
CA ASP A 90 -15.96 -44.85 -5.23
C ASP A 90 -16.28 -46.32 -5.62
N PRO A 91 -15.38 -47.15 -6.25
CA PRO A 91 -13.99 -47.30 -5.78
C PRO A 91 -12.88 -47.90 -6.72
N VAL A 92 -11.66 -47.95 -6.14
CA VAL A 92 -10.57 -48.97 -6.24
C VAL A 92 -9.44 -48.83 -7.31
N VAL A 93 -8.25 -48.47 -6.79
CA VAL A 93 -6.89 -49.11 -6.85
C VAL A 93 -6.25 -49.48 -8.21
N VAL A 94 -5.00 -49.04 -8.46
CA VAL A 94 -3.77 -49.88 -8.59
C VAL A 94 -2.49 -49.02 -8.47
N HIS A 95 -1.60 -49.41 -7.56
CA HIS A 95 -0.23 -48.96 -7.39
C HIS A 95 0.71 -49.48 -8.50
N HIS A 96 1.71 -48.69 -8.88
CA HIS A 96 3.00 -49.26 -9.31
C HIS A 96 4.19 -48.47 -8.75
N GLU A 97 4.66 -49.00 -7.63
CA GLU A 97 6.02 -48.88 -7.12
C GLU A 97 6.96 -49.75 -7.98
N LYS A 98 8.14 -49.24 -8.35
CA LYS A 98 9.26 -50.08 -8.78
C LYS A 98 10.47 -49.79 -7.90
N THR A 99 10.68 -50.74 -7.01
CA THR A 99 11.82 -50.98 -6.14
C THR A 99 13.09 -51.25 -6.93
N ALA A 100 14.20 -50.71 -6.42
CA ALA A 100 15.56 -51.08 -6.78
C ALA A 100 16.14 -52.04 -5.73
N ALA A 101 16.60 -53.22 -6.18
CA ALA A 101 17.53 -54.14 -5.53
C ALA A 101 17.99 -55.11 -6.65
N SER A 102 19.20 -55.64 -6.76
CA SER A 102 20.20 -56.06 -5.78
C SER A 102 21.51 -56.45 -6.53
N HIS A 103 22.65 -56.36 -5.83
CA HIS A 103 23.85 -57.23 -5.84
C HIS A 103 24.25 -58.06 -7.09
N LYS A 104 25.52 -58.26 -7.45
CA LYS A 104 26.67 -58.72 -6.64
C LYS A 104 27.94 -58.79 -7.52
N GLN A 105 29.11 -58.69 -6.88
CA GLN A 105 30.43 -59.01 -7.43
C GLN A 105 30.55 -60.47 -7.92
N SER A 106 31.40 -60.73 -8.92
CA SER A 106 32.41 -61.79 -8.85
C SER A 106 33.48 -61.64 -9.94
N ALA A 107 34.72 -61.93 -9.55
CA ALA A 107 35.90 -62.01 -10.40
C ALA A 107 36.18 -63.48 -10.76
N ALA A 108 36.71 -63.75 -11.96
CA ALA A 108 37.70 -64.81 -12.23
C ALA A 108 38.22 -64.77 -13.68
N LYS A 109 39.56 -64.83 -13.80
CA LYS A 109 40.44 -65.63 -14.70
C LYS A 109 39.82 -66.22 -15.98
N SER A 110 40.47 -66.36 -17.14
CA SER A 110 41.86 -66.27 -17.62
C SER A 110 41.85 -66.75 -19.08
N ALA A 111 42.74 -66.26 -19.96
CA ALA A 111 43.50 -67.08 -20.93
C ALA A 111 44.15 -66.17 -21.99
N ALA A 112 45.42 -66.45 -22.26
CA ALA A 112 46.26 -65.76 -23.22
C ALA A 112 46.04 -66.26 -24.65
N SER A 113 46.17 -65.36 -25.63
CA SER A 113 46.85 -65.62 -26.89
C SER A 113 47.16 -64.30 -27.60
N SER A 114 48.41 -64.14 -28.07
CA SER A 114 48.79 -63.13 -29.07
C SER A 114 48.53 -63.70 -30.48
N PRO A 115 48.32 -62.85 -31.49
CA PRO A 115 49.44 -62.61 -32.42
C PRO A 115 49.53 -61.18 -33.00
N ALA A 116 50.78 -60.77 -33.26
CA ALA A 116 51.32 -60.00 -34.40
C ALA A 116 50.71 -58.65 -34.88
N PRO A 117 51.51 -57.78 -35.56
CA PRO A 117 51.35 -56.33 -35.49
C PRO A 117 51.01 -55.69 -36.83
N GLU A 118 49.76 -55.30 -37.08
CA GLU A 118 49.41 -54.41 -38.20
C GLU A 118 48.27 -53.44 -37.84
N ALA A 119 48.24 -52.29 -38.52
CA ALA A 119 47.25 -51.19 -38.42
C ALA A 119 47.48 -50.09 -37.35
N LYS A 120 48.61 -49.38 -37.43
CA LYS A 120 48.85 -48.09 -36.76
C LYS A 120 47.97 -46.92 -37.26
N GLY A 121 47.17 -47.11 -38.32
CA GLY A 121 46.30 -46.06 -38.90
C GLY A 121 44.93 -45.90 -38.24
N GLN A 122 44.31 -46.98 -37.76
CA GLN A 122 42.93 -46.95 -37.24
C GLN A 122 42.84 -46.59 -35.74
N ARG A 123 43.87 -46.93 -34.95
CA ARG A 123 43.96 -46.55 -33.52
C ARG A 123 44.06 -45.04 -33.30
N ASN A 124 44.63 -44.30 -34.26
CA ASN A 124 44.74 -42.84 -34.17
C ASN A 124 43.39 -42.16 -34.44
N ALA A 125 42.58 -42.67 -35.38
CA ALA A 125 41.24 -42.16 -35.65
C ALA A 125 40.28 -42.41 -34.46
N GLN A 126 40.36 -43.59 -33.84
CA GLN A 126 39.56 -43.92 -32.65
C GLN A 126 39.95 -43.11 -31.41
N ARG A 127 41.25 -42.83 -31.21
CA ARG A 127 41.73 -41.94 -30.13
C ARG A 127 41.32 -40.49 -30.36
N GLN A 128 41.37 -40.01 -31.60
CA GLN A 128 40.89 -38.66 -31.95
C GLN A 128 39.39 -38.50 -31.70
N GLN A 129 38.57 -39.49 -32.08
CA GLN A 129 37.13 -39.48 -31.80
C GLN A 129 36.81 -39.54 -30.30
N GLN A 130 37.58 -40.30 -29.50
CA GLN A 130 37.42 -40.35 -28.04
C GLN A 130 37.79 -39.03 -27.35
N HIS A 131 38.87 -38.36 -27.77
CA HIS A 131 39.23 -37.05 -27.23
C HIS A 131 38.21 -35.97 -27.61
N GLN A 132 37.65 -36.03 -28.82
CA GLN A 132 36.63 -35.07 -29.25
C GLN A 132 35.29 -35.28 -28.52
N GLN A 133 34.92 -36.53 -28.22
CA GLN A 133 33.75 -36.84 -27.37
C GLN A 133 33.96 -36.44 -25.91
N GLN A 134 35.17 -36.60 -25.36
CA GLN A 134 35.50 -36.12 -24.01
C GLN A 134 35.47 -34.60 -23.94
N HIS A 135 35.99 -33.91 -24.95
CA HIS A 135 35.99 -32.45 -25.02
C HIS A 135 34.57 -31.89 -25.15
N ASN A 136 33.70 -32.53 -25.95
CA ASN A 136 32.28 -32.15 -26.04
C ASN A 136 31.54 -32.42 -24.73
N LYS A 137 31.82 -33.53 -24.03
CA LYS A 137 31.26 -33.79 -22.69
C LYS A 137 31.70 -32.77 -21.64
N GLN A 138 32.96 -32.36 -21.67
CA GLN A 138 33.48 -31.33 -20.77
C GLN A 138 32.87 -29.95 -21.09
N GLN A 139 32.70 -29.60 -22.37
CA GLN A 139 32.01 -28.36 -22.75
C GLN A 139 30.53 -28.37 -22.38
N GLN A 140 29.83 -29.50 -22.53
CA GLN A 140 28.43 -29.65 -22.11
C GLN A 140 28.28 -29.60 -20.59
N GLN A 141 29.21 -30.20 -19.84
CA GLN A 141 29.22 -30.09 -18.37
C GLN A 141 29.52 -28.67 -17.92
N GLN A 142 30.46 -27.97 -18.55
CA GLN A 142 30.75 -26.58 -18.22
C GLN A 142 29.56 -25.67 -18.51
N GLN A 143 28.87 -25.85 -19.65
CA GLN A 143 27.66 -25.10 -19.99
C GLN A 143 26.51 -25.35 -19.01
N GLN A 144 26.38 -26.57 -18.47
CA GLN A 144 25.36 -26.89 -17.47
C GLN A 144 25.67 -26.28 -16.09
N ILE A 145 26.95 -26.19 -15.72
CA ILE A 145 27.38 -25.56 -14.46
C ILE A 145 27.23 -24.04 -14.56
N ASP A 146 27.62 -23.45 -15.70
CA ASP A 146 27.49 -22.00 -15.92
C ASP A 146 26.01 -21.55 -15.98
N SER A 147 25.08 -22.45 -16.34
CA SER A 147 23.64 -22.18 -16.27
C SER A 147 23.02 -22.33 -14.89
N GLU A 148 23.67 -23.05 -13.96
CA GLU A 148 23.15 -23.29 -12.60
C GLU A 148 23.38 -22.08 -11.68
N PHE A 149 24.37 -21.23 -11.98
CA PHE A 149 24.71 -20.03 -11.19
C PHE A 149 24.31 -18.71 -11.88
N SER A 150 23.57 -18.79 -12.98
CA SER A 150 23.13 -17.60 -13.73
C SER A 150 21.65 -17.37 -13.49
N ILE A 151 21.33 -16.21 -12.93
CA ILE A 151 19.95 -15.72 -12.79
C ILE A 151 19.23 -15.78 -14.15
N GLU A 152 17.98 -16.25 -14.17
CA GLU A 152 17.16 -16.39 -15.37
C GLU A 152 16.82 -15.02 -15.99
N ASP A 153 16.96 -14.89 -17.31
CA ASP A 153 16.58 -13.69 -18.06
C ASP A 153 15.15 -13.84 -18.58
N VAL A 154 14.26 -12.94 -18.14
CA VAL A 154 12.82 -13.05 -18.35
C VAL A 154 12.24 -11.84 -19.07
N ASP A 155 11.17 -12.08 -19.82
CA ASP A 155 10.35 -11.02 -20.41
C ASP A 155 9.24 -10.54 -19.47
N GLU A 156 8.51 -9.51 -19.93
CA GLU A 156 7.38 -8.94 -19.20
C GLU A 156 6.26 -9.96 -18.91
N GLU A 157 5.98 -10.87 -19.86
CA GLU A 157 4.89 -11.84 -19.71
C GLU A 157 5.20 -12.85 -18.60
N GLN A 158 6.46 -13.27 -18.50
CA GLN A 158 6.96 -14.14 -17.44
C GLN A 158 6.95 -13.44 -16.08
N ILE A 159 7.35 -12.17 -16.00
CA ILE A 159 7.27 -11.37 -14.76
C ILE A 159 5.81 -11.30 -14.27
N ASP A 160 4.87 -11.01 -15.16
CA ASP A 160 3.44 -10.98 -14.84
C ASP A 160 2.91 -12.33 -14.38
N GLU A 161 3.36 -13.43 -14.98
CA GLU A 161 3.00 -14.79 -14.57
C GLU A 161 3.47 -15.09 -13.14
N ILE A 162 4.71 -14.71 -12.80
CA ILE A 162 5.25 -14.89 -11.45
C ILE A 162 4.48 -14.03 -10.44
N LEU A 163 4.20 -12.76 -10.77
CA LEU A 163 3.49 -11.84 -9.88
C LEU A 163 2.02 -12.21 -9.66
N ARG A 164 1.40 -13.01 -10.54
CA ARG A 164 0.05 -13.56 -10.33
C ARG A 164 0.01 -14.59 -9.19
N ASP A 165 1.12 -15.26 -8.90
CA ASP A 165 1.21 -16.14 -7.75
C ASP A 165 1.46 -15.33 -6.47
N THR A 166 0.38 -14.99 -5.76
CA THR A 166 0.43 -14.23 -4.50
C THR A 166 1.23 -14.91 -3.37
N ALA A 167 1.58 -16.18 -3.50
CA ALA A 167 2.40 -16.90 -2.52
C ALA A 167 3.91 -16.66 -2.73
N LYS A 168 4.32 -16.15 -3.89
CA LYS A 168 5.70 -15.87 -4.23
C LYS A 168 6.01 -14.38 -4.17
N ASN A 169 7.22 -14.06 -3.74
CA ASN A 169 7.82 -12.75 -3.88
C ASN A 169 8.86 -12.82 -5.01
N LEU A 170 9.11 -11.69 -5.68
CA LEU A 170 9.98 -11.63 -6.86
C LEU A 170 11.02 -10.53 -6.69
N VAL A 171 12.29 -10.85 -6.96
CA VAL A 171 13.38 -9.88 -7.06
C VAL A 171 13.74 -9.74 -8.53
N VAL A 172 13.64 -8.52 -9.06
CA VAL A 172 13.97 -8.23 -10.46
C VAL A 172 15.22 -7.36 -10.51
N PHE A 173 16.27 -7.87 -11.13
CA PHE A 173 17.47 -7.12 -11.47
C PHE A 173 17.35 -6.52 -12.88
N PHE A 174 17.36 -5.20 -12.95
CA PHE A 174 17.29 -4.46 -14.20
C PHE A 174 18.68 -4.08 -14.68
N TYR A 175 19.00 -4.44 -15.91
CA TYR A 175 20.23 -4.05 -16.59
C TYR A 175 19.92 -3.36 -17.94
N ASP A 176 20.92 -2.69 -18.52
CA ASP A 176 20.77 -2.05 -19.82
C ASP A 176 21.47 -2.87 -20.90
N GLY A 177 20.71 -3.68 -21.65
CA GLY A 177 21.22 -4.47 -22.77
C GLY A 177 21.55 -3.63 -24.02
N ARG A 178 21.06 -2.37 -24.09
CA ARG A 178 21.17 -1.51 -25.28
C ARG A 178 22.28 -0.47 -25.16
N ALA A 179 22.51 0.07 -23.96
CA ALA A 179 23.55 1.06 -23.71
C ALA A 179 24.71 0.46 -22.89
N LYS A 180 25.86 1.14 -22.93
CA LYS A 180 27.01 0.73 -22.14
C LYS A 180 26.70 0.99 -20.66
N CYS A 181 26.49 -0.09 -19.90
CA CYS A 181 26.36 -0.05 -18.44
C CYS A 181 27.60 -0.67 -17.78
N PRO A 182 28.63 0.12 -17.41
CA PRO A 182 29.88 -0.42 -16.89
C PRO A 182 29.72 -1.14 -15.54
N GLN A 183 28.74 -0.70 -14.74
CA GLN A 183 28.49 -1.23 -13.40
C GLN A 183 27.53 -2.44 -13.40
N CYS A 184 26.79 -2.68 -14.49
CA CYS A 184 25.80 -3.76 -14.53
C CYS A 184 26.45 -5.14 -14.35
N GLY A 185 27.62 -5.39 -14.94
CA GLY A 185 28.29 -6.70 -14.80
C GLY A 185 28.78 -6.97 -13.38
N THR A 186 29.36 -5.97 -12.72
CA THR A 186 29.77 -6.10 -11.31
C THR A 186 28.56 -6.25 -10.41
N ALA A 187 27.53 -5.41 -10.60
CA ALA A 187 26.31 -5.48 -9.81
C ALA A 187 25.58 -6.82 -9.96
N LEU A 188 25.51 -7.35 -11.20
CA LEU A 188 24.90 -8.66 -11.47
C LEU A 188 25.66 -9.77 -10.74
N SER A 189 27.00 -9.77 -10.81
CA SER A 189 27.83 -10.77 -10.12
C SER A 189 27.60 -10.80 -8.61
N GLU A 190 27.31 -9.66 -7.98
CA GLU A 190 27.06 -9.55 -6.54
C GLU A 190 25.65 -10.01 -6.17
N VAL A 191 24.69 -9.91 -7.10
CA VAL A 191 23.34 -10.47 -6.93
C VAL A 191 23.35 -11.99 -7.18
N GLU A 192 24.09 -12.46 -8.19
CA GLU A 192 24.31 -13.89 -8.48
C GLU A 192 24.99 -14.61 -7.30
N GLU A 193 25.89 -13.93 -6.57
CA GLU A 193 26.53 -14.52 -5.37
C GLU A 193 25.52 -14.91 -4.28
N ILE A 194 24.41 -14.19 -4.15
CA ILE A 194 23.40 -14.40 -3.09
C ILE A 194 22.15 -15.11 -3.60
N ASP A 195 22.11 -15.50 -4.87
CA ASP A 195 20.94 -16.11 -5.51
C ASP A 195 20.50 -17.39 -4.79
N ASP A 196 21.44 -18.34 -4.61
CA ASP A 196 21.22 -19.59 -3.86
C ASP A 196 20.69 -19.32 -2.43
N ASP A 197 21.20 -18.29 -1.75
CA ASP A 197 20.81 -17.89 -0.40
C ASP A 197 19.37 -17.32 -0.36
N ILE A 198 18.95 -16.66 -1.44
CA ILE A 198 17.60 -16.12 -1.60
C ILE A 198 16.63 -17.25 -1.95
N GLU A 199 16.95 -18.09 -2.92
CA GLU A 199 16.11 -19.22 -3.34
C GLU A 199 15.91 -20.24 -2.21
N ALA A 200 16.92 -20.42 -1.33
CA ALA A 200 16.81 -21.25 -0.14
C ALA A 200 15.69 -20.80 0.83
N THR A 201 15.20 -19.56 0.72
CA THR A 201 14.01 -19.13 1.47
C THR A 201 12.73 -19.84 1.03
N GLY A 202 12.68 -20.31 -0.22
CA GLY A 202 11.58 -21.09 -0.80
C GLY A 202 10.36 -20.30 -1.25
N TYR A 203 10.35 -18.98 -1.07
CA TYR A 203 9.23 -18.10 -1.48
C TYR A 203 9.68 -16.83 -2.21
N ILE A 204 10.98 -16.70 -2.50
CA ILE A 204 11.53 -15.59 -3.27
C ILE A 204 12.19 -16.16 -4.52
N GLU A 205 11.84 -15.62 -5.68
CA GLU A 205 12.43 -15.93 -6.98
C GLU A 205 13.24 -14.72 -7.45
N VAL A 206 14.41 -14.94 -8.04
CA VAL A 206 15.28 -13.87 -8.55
C VAL A 206 15.38 -13.99 -10.06
N VAL A 207 15.14 -12.89 -10.76
CA VAL A 207 15.18 -12.83 -12.22
C VAL A 207 15.92 -11.57 -12.67
N LYS A 208 16.40 -11.57 -13.91
CA LYS A 208 16.96 -10.39 -14.56
C LYS A 208 16.20 -10.04 -15.83
N THR A 209 16.21 -8.77 -16.20
CA THR A 209 15.59 -8.31 -17.45
C THR A 209 16.27 -7.04 -17.96
N ASP A 210 16.29 -6.86 -19.28
CA ASP A 210 16.68 -5.61 -19.95
C ASP A 210 15.49 -4.81 -20.50
N ASP A 211 14.26 -5.24 -20.18
CA ASP A 211 13.05 -4.58 -20.65
C ASP A 211 12.86 -3.20 -19.99
N ARG A 212 13.06 -2.16 -20.79
CA ARG A 212 12.92 -0.75 -20.37
C ARG A 212 11.47 -0.34 -20.11
N ARG A 213 10.47 -1.07 -20.64
CA ARG A 213 9.06 -0.81 -20.36
C ARG A 213 8.80 -1.16 -18.90
N VAL A 214 9.05 -2.42 -18.51
CA VAL A 214 8.91 -2.91 -17.13
C VAL A 214 9.72 -2.06 -16.15
N ALA A 215 10.96 -1.71 -16.52
CA ALA A 215 11.80 -0.80 -15.73
C ALA A 215 11.10 0.55 -15.47
N ARG A 216 10.50 1.15 -16.51
CA ARG A 216 9.78 2.43 -16.37
C ARG A 216 8.56 2.30 -15.47
N GLU A 217 7.79 1.22 -15.58
CA GLU A 217 6.60 1.00 -14.73
C GLU A 217 6.99 0.86 -13.26
N CYS A 218 8.20 0.39 -12.98
CA CYS A 218 8.77 0.33 -11.63
C CYS A 218 9.47 1.63 -11.18
N GLY A 219 9.45 2.69 -11.99
CA GLY A 219 10.17 3.95 -11.71
C GLY A 219 11.68 3.88 -11.89
N VAL A 220 12.19 2.85 -12.57
CA VAL A 220 13.62 2.68 -12.87
C VAL A 220 13.96 3.47 -14.14
N SER A 221 14.78 4.51 -13.96
CA SER A 221 15.32 5.33 -15.05
C SER A 221 16.85 5.20 -15.20
N THR A 222 17.51 4.61 -14.21
CA THR A 222 18.97 4.44 -14.16
C THR A 222 19.29 2.96 -13.93
N PHE A 223 20.32 2.47 -14.62
CA PHE A 223 20.76 1.08 -14.53
C PHE A 223 22.20 1.01 -13.97
N PRO A 224 22.55 -0.03 -13.20
CA PRO A 224 21.70 -1.15 -12.78
C PRO A 224 20.68 -0.75 -11.70
N ALA A 225 19.59 -1.50 -11.57
CA ALA A 225 18.61 -1.33 -10.50
C ALA A 225 18.09 -2.68 -10.00
N LEU A 226 17.61 -2.71 -8.76
CA LEU A 226 17.04 -3.90 -8.14
C LEU A 226 15.70 -3.52 -7.53
N VAL A 227 14.64 -4.24 -7.90
CA VAL A 227 13.30 -4.05 -7.35
C VAL A 227 12.86 -5.35 -6.69
N TYR A 228 12.33 -5.25 -5.49
CA TYR A 228 11.77 -6.38 -4.76
C TYR A 228 10.26 -6.25 -4.64
N PHE A 229 9.53 -7.21 -5.20
CA PHE A 229 8.08 -7.32 -5.13
C PHE A 229 7.70 -8.23 -3.97
N ARG A 230 7.17 -7.63 -2.91
CA ARG A 230 6.63 -8.34 -1.74
C ARG A 230 5.11 -8.25 -1.75
N ARG A 231 4.41 -9.39 -1.84
CA ARG A 231 2.94 -9.41 -1.96
C ARG A 231 2.42 -8.45 -3.05
N ASN A 232 3.09 -8.46 -4.21
CA ASN A 232 2.81 -7.57 -5.34
C ASN A 232 2.96 -6.05 -5.03
N LYS A 233 3.74 -5.68 -4.01
CA LYS A 233 4.11 -4.29 -3.72
C LYS A 233 5.62 -4.12 -4.01
N PRO A 234 6.00 -3.31 -5.01
CA PRO A 234 7.40 -3.14 -5.36
C PRO A 234 8.11 -2.24 -4.34
N ILE A 235 9.39 -2.50 -4.09
CA ILE A 235 10.30 -1.57 -3.43
C ILE A 235 11.59 -1.44 -4.23
N LEU A 236 12.10 -0.22 -4.37
CA LEU A 236 13.35 0.06 -5.06
C LEU A 236 14.55 -0.01 -4.10
N TYR A 237 15.61 -0.74 -4.48
CA TYR A 237 16.88 -0.68 -3.78
C TYR A 237 17.60 0.64 -4.06
N ASP A 238 17.94 1.39 -3.01
CA ASP A 238 18.61 2.69 -3.11
C ASP A 238 20.08 2.68 -2.66
N GLY A 239 20.64 1.49 -2.40
CA GLY A 239 22.03 1.28 -2.02
C GLY A 239 22.94 1.05 -3.24
N ASP A 240 24.21 0.74 -2.95
CA ASP A 240 25.16 0.29 -3.97
C ASP A 240 25.24 -1.24 -4.03
N PHE A 241 25.77 -1.75 -5.14
CA PHE A 241 26.00 -3.18 -5.36
C PHE A 241 27.47 -3.54 -5.08
N GLY A 242 28.16 -2.85 -4.16
CA GLY A 242 29.58 -3.11 -3.91
C GLY A 242 29.84 -4.26 -2.94
N ASP A 243 28.80 -4.78 -2.29
CA ASP A 243 28.86 -5.83 -1.29
C ASP A 243 27.54 -6.61 -1.29
N SER A 244 27.59 -7.85 -1.78
CA SER A 244 26.47 -8.80 -1.82
C SER A 244 25.77 -8.97 -0.46
N THR A 245 26.50 -8.87 0.66
CA THR A 245 25.92 -8.98 2.01
C THR A 245 25.02 -7.80 2.37
N ILE A 246 25.26 -6.61 1.81
CA ILE A 246 24.42 -5.43 2.00
C ILE A 246 23.10 -5.63 1.25
N VAL A 247 23.15 -6.14 0.03
CA VAL A 247 21.96 -6.44 -0.79
C VAL A 247 21.11 -7.50 -0.11
N LEU A 248 21.71 -8.61 0.33
CA LEU A 248 21.00 -9.68 1.04
C LEU A 248 20.38 -9.19 2.35
N ARG A 249 21.09 -8.33 3.10
CA ARG A 249 20.54 -7.72 4.33
C ARG A 249 19.37 -6.79 4.00
N TRP A 250 19.47 -6.03 2.91
CA TRP A 250 18.37 -5.20 2.46
C TRP A 250 17.15 -6.05 2.14
N LEU A 251 17.26 -7.13 1.35
CA LEU A 251 16.14 -8.01 1.05
C LEU A 251 15.44 -8.53 2.33
N ARG A 252 16.23 -9.03 3.28
CA ARG A 252 15.71 -9.54 4.57
C ARG A 252 15.05 -8.47 5.44
N ALA A 253 15.49 -7.21 5.35
CA ALA A 253 14.90 -6.11 6.11
C ALA A 253 13.55 -5.64 5.53
N HIS A 254 13.25 -6.00 4.28
CA HIS A 254 12.15 -5.45 3.51
C HIS A 254 11.04 -6.46 3.20
N ASP A 255 10.90 -7.53 3.98
CA ASP A 255 9.82 -8.53 3.85
C ASP A 255 8.42 -7.93 4.14
N GLU A 256 8.35 -6.90 4.99
CA GLU A 256 7.10 -6.23 5.33
C GLU A 256 6.87 -4.96 4.49
N VAL A 257 5.61 -4.77 4.06
CA VAL A 257 5.15 -3.53 3.43
C VAL A 257 5.05 -2.44 4.49
N ALA A 258 5.71 -1.31 4.25
CA ALA A 258 5.79 -0.20 5.21
C ALA A 258 4.68 0.85 5.00
N THR A 259 4.04 0.88 3.83
CA THR A 259 2.94 1.81 3.55
C THR A 259 1.58 1.23 3.89
N TRP A 260 0.65 2.13 4.19
CA TRP A 260 -0.78 1.84 4.30
C TRP A 260 -1.51 2.25 3.03
N ASP A 261 -2.32 1.35 2.47
CA ASP A 261 -3.31 1.70 1.44
C ASP A 261 -4.46 2.47 2.10
N LEU A 262 -4.56 3.77 1.82
CA LEU A 262 -5.56 4.68 2.36
C LEU A 262 -6.67 4.92 1.33
N THR A 263 -7.92 4.90 1.80
CA THR A 263 -9.14 5.11 1.00
C THR A 263 -10.08 6.06 1.72
N ASP A 264 -11.15 6.52 1.08
CA ASP A 264 -12.12 7.44 1.70
C ASP A 264 -12.73 6.87 2.99
N ASP A 265 -12.98 5.56 2.99
CA ASP A 265 -13.50 4.84 4.16
C ASP A 265 -12.53 4.81 5.35
N ASN A 266 -11.22 4.82 5.09
CA ASN A 266 -10.23 4.50 6.11
C ASN A 266 -9.28 5.64 6.48
N PHE A 267 -9.22 6.69 5.67
CA PHE A 267 -8.28 7.77 5.83
C PHE A 267 -8.44 8.44 7.20
N GLU A 268 -9.67 8.77 7.61
CA GLU A 268 -9.91 9.52 8.85
C GLU A 268 -9.52 8.72 10.09
N TRP A 269 -10.02 7.49 10.22
CA TRP A 269 -9.79 6.72 11.43
C TRP A 269 -8.36 6.18 11.54
N ARG A 270 -7.63 6.03 10.41
CA ARG A 270 -6.22 5.64 10.43
C ARG A 270 -5.29 6.80 10.72
N THR A 271 -5.52 7.96 10.09
CA THR A 271 -4.59 9.09 10.18
C THR A 271 -4.89 10.01 11.36
N ASP A 272 -6.16 10.08 11.80
CA ASP A 272 -6.67 11.08 12.75
C ASP A 272 -6.12 12.49 12.45
N SER A 273 -6.04 12.82 11.16
CA SER A 273 -5.24 13.96 10.69
C SER A 273 -5.80 15.31 11.13
N HIS A 274 -7.12 15.40 11.34
CA HIS A 274 -7.80 16.62 11.78
C HIS A 274 -7.54 16.95 13.25
N SER A 275 -7.54 15.95 14.12
CA SER A 275 -7.49 16.10 15.58
C SER A 275 -6.58 15.07 16.26
N PRO A 276 -5.31 14.97 15.86
CA PRO A 276 -4.44 13.89 16.33
C PRO A 276 -4.22 13.96 17.83
N ASP A 277 -4.24 12.78 18.48
CA ASP A 277 -3.89 12.61 19.87
C ASP A 277 -2.50 13.16 20.23
N GLU A 278 -2.32 13.57 21.49
CA GLU A 278 -1.03 14.04 21.96
C GLU A 278 0.03 12.92 21.91
N GLY A 279 1.06 13.12 21.08
CA GLY A 279 2.13 12.15 20.90
C GLY A 279 1.91 11.16 19.74
N ALA A 280 0.83 11.30 18.95
CA ALA A 280 0.69 10.58 17.69
C ALA A 280 1.85 10.89 16.74
N LEU A 281 2.29 9.87 15.98
CA LEU A 281 3.29 10.05 14.94
C LEU A 281 2.70 10.82 13.75
N ASP A 282 3.56 11.57 13.08
CA ASP A 282 3.20 12.30 11.87
C ASP A 282 2.89 11.29 10.73
N TRP A 283 2.12 11.73 9.74
CA TRP A 283 1.78 10.92 8.55
C TRP A 283 2.30 11.57 7.28
N LEU A 284 3.09 10.86 6.48
CA LEU A 284 3.42 11.23 5.10
C LEU A 284 2.54 10.43 4.14
N VAL A 285 1.68 11.11 3.39
CA VAL A 285 0.75 10.47 2.45
C VAL A 285 1.09 10.86 1.01
N MET A 286 1.22 9.85 0.15
CA MET A 286 1.34 10.01 -1.30
C MET A 286 -0.02 9.88 -1.96
N PHE A 287 -0.46 10.92 -2.66
CA PHE A 287 -1.58 10.87 -3.59
C PHE A 287 -1.02 10.59 -4.98
N TYR A 288 -1.45 9.48 -5.57
CA TYR A 288 -1.03 9.04 -6.90
C TYR A 288 -2.25 8.61 -7.71
N ASP A 289 -2.06 8.38 -9.00
CA ASP A 289 -3.05 7.80 -9.90
C ASP A 289 -2.49 6.47 -10.43
N SER A 290 -3.21 5.37 -10.20
CA SER A 290 -2.82 4.05 -10.69
C SER A 290 -3.02 3.86 -12.19
N GLU A 291 -3.87 4.66 -12.85
CA GLU A 291 -4.11 4.62 -14.28
C GLU A 291 -3.04 5.39 -15.07
N GLU A 292 -2.35 6.34 -14.43
CA GLU A 292 -1.23 7.08 -15.02
C GLU A 292 0.12 6.39 -14.75
N LEU A 293 0.72 5.83 -15.80
CA LEU A 293 1.97 5.05 -15.72
C LEU A 293 3.11 5.79 -15.00
N ASP A 294 3.41 7.03 -15.40
CA ASP A 294 4.53 7.79 -14.85
C ASP A 294 4.28 8.18 -13.38
N CYS A 295 3.02 8.30 -12.96
CA CYS A 295 2.66 8.56 -11.58
C CYS A 295 2.76 7.28 -10.72
N ASN A 296 2.19 6.17 -11.21
CA ASN A 296 2.23 4.88 -10.54
C ASN A 296 3.67 4.35 -10.36
N ALA A 297 4.58 4.70 -11.27
CA ALA A 297 6.00 4.36 -11.20
C ALA A 297 6.69 4.83 -9.90
N PHE A 298 6.13 5.83 -9.20
CA PHE A 298 6.66 6.30 -7.91
C PHE A 298 6.42 5.34 -6.74
N VAL A 299 5.52 4.36 -6.86
CA VAL A 299 5.16 3.44 -5.77
C VAL A 299 6.39 2.72 -5.22
N ALA A 300 7.26 2.19 -6.08
CA ALA A 300 8.46 1.47 -5.66
C ALA A 300 9.44 2.33 -4.86
N MET A 301 9.64 3.57 -5.29
CA MET A 301 10.51 4.54 -4.60
C MET A 301 9.89 5.02 -3.30
N PHE A 302 8.57 5.23 -3.28
CA PHE A 302 7.86 5.66 -2.07
C PHE A 302 7.86 4.59 -0.97
N GLU A 303 7.81 3.31 -1.34
CA GLU A 303 8.03 2.20 -0.40
C GLU A 303 9.44 2.23 0.23
N THR A 304 10.46 2.66 -0.53
CA THR A 304 11.81 2.87 0.01
C THR A 304 11.85 4.02 1.02
N VAL A 305 11.14 5.12 0.73
CA VAL A 305 10.97 6.24 1.68
C VAL A 305 10.25 5.76 2.94
N ALA A 306 9.18 5.00 2.79
CA ALA A 306 8.41 4.42 3.89
C ALA A 306 9.27 3.58 4.82
N HIS A 307 10.13 2.74 4.26
CA HIS A 307 11.03 1.93 5.07
C HIS A 307 12.03 2.79 5.87
N LYS A 308 12.58 3.86 5.27
CA LYS A 308 13.49 4.78 5.99
C LYS A 308 12.80 5.59 7.09
N LEU A 309 11.49 5.80 6.97
CA LEU A 309 10.67 6.52 7.96
C LEU A 309 10.04 5.59 9.01
N ARG A 310 10.22 4.27 8.89
CA ARG A 310 9.63 3.27 9.77
C ARG A 310 9.93 3.57 11.24
N GLY A 311 8.86 3.69 12.04
CA GLY A 311 8.93 3.98 13.47
C GLY A 311 9.11 5.47 13.82
N LEU A 312 9.24 6.35 12.83
CA LEU A 312 9.37 7.80 13.00
C LEU A 312 8.17 8.56 12.44
N VAL A 313 7.71 8.18 11.25
CA VAL A 313 6.59 8.79 10.53
C VAL A 313 5.80 7.66 9.87
N HIS A 314 4.48 7.66 10.01
CA HIS A 314 3.65 6.72 9.28
C HIS A 314 3.56 7.12 7.82
N THR A 315 3.55 6.14 6.93
CA THR A 315 3.46 6.38 5.48
C THR A 315 2.21 5.74 4.91
N GLY A 316 1.45 6.50 4.14
CA GLY A 316 0.25 6.02 3.47
C GLY A 316 0.23 6.42 2.00
N LYS A 317 -0.59 5.75 1.21
CA LYS A 317 -0.83 6.11 -0.18
C LYS A 317 -2.33 6.10 -0.48
N VAL A 318 -2.79 7.10 -1.22
CA VAL A 318 -4.17 7.26 -1.67
C VAL A 318 -4.15 7.22 -3.19
N ASP A 319 -4.97 6.34 -3.75
CA ASP A 319 -5.19 6.28 -5.19
C ASP A 319 -6.29 7.27 -5.58
N SER A 320 -5.93 8.29 -6.34
CA SER A 320 -6.79 9.43 -6.65
C SER A 320 -7.83 9.10 -7.71
N SER A 321 -7.61 8.03 -8.51
CA SER A 321 -8.58 7.55 -9.49
C SER A 321 -9.77 6.82 -8.85
N VAL A 322 -9.59 6.32 -7.63
CA VAL A 322 -10.62 5.57 -6.89
C VAL A 322 -11.16 6.36 -5.70
N SER A 323 -10.33 7.17 -5.04
CA SER A 323 -10.70 7.92 -3.85
C SER A 323 -10.83 9.41 -4.13
N ASP A 324 -12.01 9.82 -4.57
CA ASP A 324 -12.35 11.19 -4.97
C ASP A 324 -12.62 12.10 -3.77
N ASP A 325 -13.37 11.65 -2.76
CA ASP A 325 -13.75 12.44 -1.58
C ASP A 325 -12.52 13.03 -0.85
N VAL A 326 -11.54 12.19 -0.51
CA VAL A 326 -10.34 12.64 0.20
C VAL A 326 -9.47 13.51 -0.72
N THR A 327 -9.41 13.18 -2.01
CA THR A 327 -8.64 13.91 -3.03
C THR A 327 -9.19 15.32 -3.24
N GLU A 328 -10.51 15.47 -3.38
CA GLU A 328 -11.19 16.76 -3.52
C GLU A 328 -11.04 17.58 -2.23
N ARG A 329 -11.22 16.96 -1.05
CA ARG A 329 -11.09 17.63 0.25
C ARG A 329 -9.72 18.30 0.40
N PHE A 330 -8.64 17.65 -0.02
CA PHE A 330 -7.29 18.19 0.03
C PHE A 330 -6.87 18.99 -1.21
N ARG A 331 -7.75 19.12 -2.21
CA ARG A 331 -7.51 19.82 -3.48
C ARG A 331 -6.22 19.34 -4.13
N ILE A 332 -6.11 18.03 -4.28
CA ILE A 332 -5.02 17.42 -5.03
C ILE A 332 -5.20 17.82 -6.50
N ASP A 333 -4.09 18.23 -7.11
CA ASP A 333 -4.08 18.67 -8.50
C ASP A 333 -3.56 17.50 -9.33
N GLU A 334 -4.41 16.94 -10.20
CA GLU A 334 -4.07 15.82 -11.08
C GLU A 334 -2.85 16.14 -11.97
N SER A 335 -2.64 17.41 -12.33
CA SER A 335 -1.47 17.82 -13.13
C SER A 335 -0.14 17.69 -12.37
N GLN A 336 -0.20 17.53 -11.04
CA GLN A 336 0.95 17.40 -10.15
C GLN A 336 1.02 16.00 -9.54
N CYS A 337 0.90 14.96 -10.37
CA CYS A 337 1.02 13.57 -9.94
C CYS A 337 2.48 13.11 -9.81
N PRO A 338 2.88 12.36 -8.75
CA PRO A 338 2.18 12.23 -7.47
C PRO A 338 2.35 13.50 -6.59
N THR A 339 1.42 13.72 -5.67
CA THR A 339 1.48 14.78 -4.65
C THR A 339 1.74 14.19 -3.27
N PHE A 340 2.65 14.80 -2.49
CA PHE A 340 2.95 14.34 -1.13
C PHE A 340 2.48 15.34 -0.09
N LEU A 341 1.71 14.88 0.89
CA LEU A 341 1.25 15.67 2.03
C LEU A 341 1.81 15.08 3.34
N LEU A 342 2.39 15.92 4.18
CA LEU A 342 2.75 15.56 5.55
C LEU A 342 1.73 16.15 6.52
N PHE A 343 1.11 15.31 7.34
CA PHE A 343 0.20 15.68 8.42
C PHE A 343 0.97 15.75 9.74
N HIS A 344 0.94 16.91 10.37
CA HIS A 344 1.58 17.19 11.65
C HIS A 344 0.68 18.11 12.48
N ARG A 345 0.16 17.58 13.60
CA ARG A 345 -0.60 18.32 14.63
C ARG A 345 -1.79 19.12 14.08
N GLY A 346 -2.69 18.47 13.35
CA GLY A 346 -3.90 19.10 12.78
C GLY A 346 -3.60 20.04 11.61
N LYS A 347 -2.36 20.01 11.08
CA LYS A 347 -1.95 20.75 9.90
C LYS A 347 -1.37 19.81 8.87
N PHE A 348 -1.48 20.18 7.60
CA PHE A 348 -0.79 19.49 6.52
C PHE A 348 0.18 20.42 5.78
N PHE A 349 1.23 19.83 5.23
CA PHE A 349 2.31 20.48 4.50
C PHE A 349 2.47 19.78 3.15
N ARG A 350 2.46 20.53 2.05
CA ARG A 350 2.65 19.98 0.70
C ARG A 350 4.14 19.95 0.35
N TYR A 351 4.60 18.84 -0.22
CA TYR A 351 5.94 18.78 -0.79
C TYR A 351 6.02 19.64 -2.07
N ASN A 352 6.88 20.65 -2.07
CA ASN A 352 6.94 21.67 -3.13
C ASN A 352 8.26 21.63 -3.93
N GLU A 353 9.13 20.65 -3.68
CA GLU A 353 10.40 20.55 -4.39
C GLU A 353 10.23 19.82 -5.72
N PRO A 354 10.95 20.24 -6.77
CA PRO A 354 10.83 19.62 -8.08
C PRO A 354 11.40 18.19 -8.10
N ALA A 355 12.42 17.93 -7.29
CA ALA A 355 13.01 16.60 -7.17
C ALA A 355 12.18 15.76 -6.20
N LYS A 356 11.59 14.66 -6.67
CA LYS A 356 10.82 13.70 -5.86
C LYS A 356 11.68 12.46 -5.54
N ASP A 357 12.87 12.68 -4.97
CA ASP A 357 13.81 11.60 -4.65
C ASP A 357 13.68 11.10 -3.21
N VAL A 358 14.23 9.92 -2.93
CA VAL A 358 14.15 9.29 -1.60
C VAL A 358 14.69 10.22 -0.51
N ARG A 359 15.79 10.92 -0.78
CA ARG A 359 16.44 11.81 0.18
C ARG A 359 15.60 13.06 0.46
N GLY A 360 15.07 13.71 -0.57
CA GLY A 360 14.23 14.90 -0.44
C GLY A 360 12.97 14.61 0.37
N LEU A 361 12.25 13.52 0.04
CA LEU A 361 11.04 13.12 0.75
C LEU A 361 11.31 12.72 2.21
N THR A 362 12.39 11.97 2.47
CA THR A 362 12.78 11.59 3.84
C THR A 362 13.13 12.83 4.67
N ALA A 363 13.91 13.76 4.12
CA ALA A 363 14.27 15.00 4.80
C ALA A 363 13.04 15.91 5.05
N PHE A 364 12.13 15.97 4.07
CA PHE A 364 10.85 16.66 4.20
C PHE A 364 10.05 16.14 5.37
N ALA A 365 9.82 14.83 5.46
CA ALA A 365 9.03 14.24 6.54
C ALA A 365 9.67 14.43 7.92
N LEU A 366 11.00 14.38 8.02
CA LEU A 366 11.68 14.46 9.32
C LEU A 366 11.83 15.89 9.86
N HIS A 367 12.09 16.88 9.00
CA HIS A 367 12.41 18.22 9.49
C HIS A 367 12.10 19.37 8.53
N LYS A 368 12.27 19.20 7.22
CA LYS A 368 12.21 20.32 6.27
C LYS A 368 10.81 20.90 6.10
N TYR A 369 9.75 20.14 6.40
CA TYR A 369 8.38 20.66 6.41
C TYR A 369 8.20 21.89 7.32
N LYS A 370 9.01 22.01 8.39
CA LYS A 370 8.92 23.10 9.37
C LYS A 370 9.26 24.48 8.79
N GLU A 371 9.98 24.50 7.67
CA GLU A 371 10.34 25.72 6.95
C GLU A 371 9.15 26.26 6.13
N GLN A 372 8.11 25.45 5.94
CA GLN A 372 6.95 25.78 5.14
C GLN A 372 5.74 26.17 5.99
N ARG A 373 4.81 26.90 5.38
CA ARG A 373 3.54 27.25 6.02
C ARG A 373 2.59 26.05 5.99
N GLY A 374 2.29 25.50 7.15
CA GLY A 374 1.25 24.47 7.30
C GLY A 374 -0.16 25.03 7.13
N HIS A 375 -1.03 24.26 6.48
CA HIS A 375 -2.45 24.54 6.31
C HIS A 375 -3.24 23.73 7.32
N ARG A 376 -4.37 24.24 7.82
CA ARG A 376 -5.24 23.43 8.69
C ARG A 376 -5.85 22.29 7.89
N VAL A 377 -5.86 21.09 8.46
CA VAL A 377 -6.55 19.94 7.87
C VAL A 377 -8.05 20.26 7.81
N PRO A 378 -8.69 20.19 6.62
CA PRO A 378 -10.11 20.39 6.48
C PRO A 378 -10.88 19.40 7.36
N GLU A 379 -12.07 19.79 7.81
CA GLU A 379 -12.94 18.86 8.54
C GLU A 379 -13.29 17.67 7.63
N PRO A 380 -13.30 16.44 8.16
CA PRO A 380 -13.80 15.30 7.42
C PRO A 380 -15.28 15.50 7.08
N PRO A 381 -15.76 14.94 5.95
CA PRO A 381 -17.19 14.93 5.64
C PRO A 381 -17.95 14.31 6.82
N THR A 382 -18.97 14.99 7.29
CA THR A 382 -19.74 14.49 8.44
C THR A 382 -20.55 13.26 8.05
N ALA A 383 -20.82 12.35 9.00
CA ALA A 383 -21.66 11.17 8.76
C ALA A 383 -23.07 11.53 8.23
N LEU A 384 -23.55 12.74 8.50
CA LEU A 384 -24.82 13.25 7.98
C LEU A 384 -24.69 13.77 6.55
N GLU A 385 -23.54 14.32 6.15
CA GLU A 385 -23.24 14.63 4.74
C GLU A 385 -23.13 13.36 3.91
N HIS A 386 -22.45 12.33 4.40
CA HIS A 386 -22.41 11.03 3.71
C HIS A 386 -23.81 10.42 3.54
N PHE A 387 -24.66 10.52 4.58
CA PHE A 387 -26.07 10.13 4.45
C PHE A 387 -26.84 11.01 3.46
N TYR A 388 -26.60 12.31 3.47
CA TYR A 388 -27.25 13.25 2.56
C TYR A 388 -26.88 12.98 1.11
N GLU A 389 -25.60 12.75 0.81
CA GLU A 389 -25.13 12.41 -0.52
C GLU A 389 -25.63 11.03 -0.96
N HIS A 390 -25.58 10.01 -0.10
CA HIS A 390 -26.17 8.70 -0.39
C HIS A 390 -27.68 8.77 -0.67
N VAL A 391 -28.41 9.62 0.06
CA VAL A 391 -29.84 9.87 -0.19
C VAL A 391 -30.03 10.68 -1.47
N LYS A 392 -29.18 11.67 -1.75
CA LYS A 392 -29.25 12.55 -2.92
C LYS A 392 -29.02 11.76 -4.21
N GLU A 393 -28.04 10.86 -4.26
CA GLU A 393 -27.83 9.97 -5.40
C GLU A 393 -29.05 9.07 -5.62
N ARG A 394 -29.50 8.39 -4.55
CA ARG A 394 -30.64 7.48 -4.64
C ARG A 394 -31.97 8.18 -4.94
N MET A 395 -32.09 9.46 -4.57
CA MET A 395 -33.21 10.32 -4.95
C MET A 395 -33.04 10.89 -6.35
N GLY A 396 -31.82 11.16 -6.82
CA GLY A 396 -31.51 11.62 -8.17
C GLY A 396 -32.01 10.63 -9.21
N ASP A 397 -31.65 9.35 -9.06
CA ASP A 397 -32.13 8.27 -9.92
C ASP A 397 -33.67 8.15 -9.91
N ALA A 398 -34.29 8.38 -8.75
CA ALA A 398 -35.74 8.33 -8.60
C ALA A 398 -36.46 9.60 -9.10
N ILE A 399 -35.76 10.71 -9.28
CA ILE A 399 -36.30 11.95 -9.83
C ILE A 399 -36.30 11.92 -11.36
N GLU A 400 -35.32 11.24 -11.98
CA GLU A 400 -35.30 11.02 -13.43
C GLU A 400 -36.40 10.04 -13.88
N ASP A 401 -36.72 9.05 -13.04
CA ASP A 401 -37.84 8.15 -13.26
C ASP A 401 -39.19 8.78 -12.82
N ASN A 402 -39.92 9.35 -13.77
CA ASN A 402 -41.25 9.94 -13.52
C ASN A 402 -42.23 8.99 -12.80
N GLN A 403 -42.08 7.67 -12.99
CA GLN A 403 -42.92 6.67 -12.32
C GLN A 403 -42.56 6.45 -10.85
N THR A 404 -41.28 6.49 -10.47
CA THR A 404 -40.86 6.35 -9.07
C THR A 404 -41.07 7.66 -8.31
N LEU A 405 -40.84 8.82 -8.95
CA LEU A 405 -41.13 10.13 -8.37
C LEU A 405 -42.61 10.27 -7.98
N THR A 406 -43.52 9.88 -8.87
CA THR A 406 -44.97 9.91 -8.59
C THR A 406 -45.35 8.94 -7.48
N ALA A 407 -44.75 7.74 -7.43
CA ALA A 407 -44.98 6.79 -6.34
C ALA A 407 -44.50 7.32 -4.97
N ILE A 408 -43.33 7.97 -4.91
CA ILE A 408 -42.79 8.58 -3.69
C ILE A 408 -43.67 9.74 -3.23
N CYS A 409 -44.11 10.61 -4.16
CA CYS A 409 -44.98 11.75 -3.84
C CYS A 409 -46.35 11.30 -3.31
N VAL A 410 -46.96 10.29 -3.94
CA VAL A 410 -48.24 9.72 -3.51
C VAL A 410 -48.10 9.01 -2.16
N GLY A 411 -47.03 8.23 -1.97
CA GLY A 411 -46.72 7.56 -0.71
C GLY A 411 -46.52 8.56 0.44
N GLY A 412 -45.74 9.62 0.21
CA GLY A 412 -45.51 10.71 1.17
C GLY A 412 -46.81 11.44 1.54
N ALA A 413 -47.67 11.74 0.57
CA ALA A 413 -48.96 12.38 0.82
C ALA A 413 -49.88 11.50 1.69
N ILE A 414 -49.93 10.19 1.44
CA ILE A 414 -50.73 9.24 2.23
C ILE A 414 -50.23 9.20 3.69
N VAL A 415 -48.91 9.18 3.90
CA VAL A 415 -48.32 9.16 5.25
C VAL A 415 -48.62 10.46 6.00
N ILE A 416 -48.48 11.61 5.35
CA ILE A 416 -48.80 12.92 5.95
C ILE A 416 -50.27 12.99 6.35
N ILE A 417 -51.18 12.52 5.49
CA ILE A 417 -52.61 12.44 5.79
C ILE A 417 -52.85 11.50 6.97
N GLY A 418 -52.21 10.33 6.99
CA GLY A 418 -52.31 9.37 8.10
C GLY A 418 -51.85 9.95 9.44
N ILE A 419 -50.72 10.67 9.46
CA ILE A 419 -50.21 11.34 10.65
C ILE A 419 -51.16 12.46 11.09
N PHE A 420 -51.70 13.24 10.16
CA PHE A 420 -52.67 14.30 10.47
C PHE A 420 -53.95 13.73 11.10
N LEU A 421 -54.46 12.62 10.55
CA LEU A 421 -55.63 11.92 11.08
C LEU A 421 -55.35 11.35 12.48
N LEU A 422 -54.16 10.76 12.71
CA LEU A 422 -53.74 10.28 14.02
C LEU A 422 -53.64 11.42 15.05
N ILE A 423 -53.09 12.58 14.66
CA ILE A 423 -53.01 13.76 15.53
C ILE A 423 -54.42 14.28 15.88
N LYS A 424 -55.33 14.35 14.89
CA LYS A 424 -56.72 14.76 15.15
C LYS A 424 -57.46 13.78 16.05
N ALA A 425 -57.33 12.48 15.80
CA ALA A 425 -57.93 11.44 16.65
C ALA A 425 -57.40 11.51 18.09
N TYR A 426 -56.10 11.77 18.26
CA TYR A 426 -55.48 11.95 19.57
C TYR A 426 -56.01 13.19 20.30
N ARG A 427 -56.17 14.33 19.59
CA ARG A 427 -56.74 15.56 20.17
C ARG A 427 -58.18 15.35 20.64
N ILE A 428 -59.03 14.73 19.82
CA ILE A 428 -60.43 14.45 20.17
C ILE A 428 -60.52 13.54 21.40
N ARG A 429 -59.68 12.49 21.48
CA ARG A 429 -59.64 11.61 22.66
C ARG A 429 -59.22 12.36 23.93
N LYS A 430 -58.25 13.28 23.82
CA LYS A 430 -57.82 14.10 24.95
C LYS A 430 -58.95 15.03 25.43
N ASP A 431 -59.67 15.66 24.51
CA ASP A 431 -60.80 16.54 24.85
C ASP A 431 -61.94 15.76 25.53
N GLN A 432 -62.27 14.56 25.05
CA GLN A 432 -63.27 13.69 25.69
C GLN A 432 -62.84 13.21 27.08
N GLN A 433 -61.56 12.93 27.30
CA GLN A 433 -61.03 12.59 28.62
C GLN A 433 -61.11 13.76 29.61
N MET A 434 -60.91 15.00 29.15
CA MET A 434 -61.08 16.20 29.98
C MET A 434 -62.55 16.41 30.38
N VAL A 435 -63.51 16.17 29.48
CA VAL A 435 -64.94 16.26 29.80
C VAL A 435 -65.41 15.13 30.74
N ALA A 436 -64.90 13.90 30.54
CA ALA A 436 -65.22 12.76 31.41
C ALA A 436 -64.66 12.91 32.83
N ASN A 437 -63.47 13.50 32.99
CA ASN A 437 -62.89 13.79 34.29
C ASN A 437 -63.55 15.00 34.98
N GLY A 438 -64.02 15.99 34.21
CA GLY A 438 -64.79 17.13 34.75
C GLY A 438 -66.16 16.75 35.34
N LYS A 439 -66.81 15.71 34.81
CA LYS A 439 -68.10 15.20 35.33
C LYS A 439 -68.00 14.36 36.61
N LYS A 440 -66.80 13.91 37.00
CA LYS A 440 -66.59 13.12 38.24
C LYS A 440 -66.24 13.99 39.46
N GLY A 441 -66.11 15.30 39.28
CA GLY A 441 -65.74 16.26 40.33
C GLY A 441 -66.83 17.26 40.71
N SER A 442 -68.09 17.02 40.31
CA SER A 442 -69.26 17.80 40.74
C SER A 442 -70.22 16.95 41.55
#